data_AF-A0A392PAS4-F1
#
_entry.id   AF-A0A392PAS4-F1
#
_cell.length_a   1.000
_cell.length_b   1.000
_cell.length_c   1.000
_cell.angle_alpha   90.00
_cell.angle_beta   90.00
_cell.angle_gamma   90.00
#
_symmetry.space_group_name_H-M   'P 1'
#
loop_
_entity.id
_entity.type
_entity.pdbx_description
1 polymer ?
#
loop_
_entity_poly.entity_id
_entity_poly.type
_entity_poly.pdbx_seq_one_letter_code
_entity_poly.pdbx_strand_id
1 'polypeptide(L)'
;YDGLWLPGGRAPEYLAHIPSVVELVAKFVNSGKEIACICHGHLILAAAGVVEGRTCTAYPPVKPVLIAAGAHWVEPDTMSTTVVDGNLITAPTYEGHPELLRHFVKALGGKISGSDKKILFICGVTCYYLYTNIYVAPTLKIEGVSECPTHMS
;
A
#
# COMPACT_ATOMS: atom_id res chain seq x y z
N TYR A 1 -6.82 -2.50 19.36
CA TYR A 1 -6.61 -2.53 17.90
C TYR A 1 -6.13 -3.91 17.49
N ASP A 2 -6.78 -4.46 16.48
CA ASP A 2 -6.52 -5.82 15.96
C ASP A 2 -5.55 -5.80 14.77
N GLY A 3 -5.42 -4.65 14.10
CA GLY A 3 -4.41 -4.40 13.08
C GLY A 3 -3.93 -2.94 13.07
N LEU A 4 -2.82 -2.71 12.37
CA LEU A 4 -2.19 -1.40 12.18
C LEU A 4 -2.05 -1.10 10.68
N TRP A 5 -2.41 0.11 10.28
CA TRP A 5 -2.23 0.61 8.92
C TRP A 5 -1.23 1.76 8.90
N LEU A 6 -0.14 1.62 8.14
CA LEU A 6 0.91 2.61 7.97
C LEU A 6 0.84 3.22 6.56
N PRO A 7 0.21 4.39 6.40
CA PRO A 7 0.10 5.05 5.10
C PRO A 7 1.45 5.60 4.62
N GLY A 8 1.51 5.90 3.32
CA GLY A 8 2.65 6.55 2.69
C GLY A 8 2.62 8.08 2.77
N GLY A 9 3.15 8.72 1.74
CA GLY A 9 3.30 10.18 1.66
C GLY A 9 4.54 10.68 2.40
N ARG A 10 4.54 11.97 2.79
CA ARG A 10 5.67 12.62 3.48
C ARG A 10 5.65 12.45 4.99
N ALA A 11 4.50 12.14 5.58
CA ALA A 11 4.36 12.00 7.04
C ALA A 11 5.31 10.93 7.64
N PRO A 12 5.54 9.75 7.02
CA PRO A 12 6.43 8.72 7.57
C PRO A 12 7.86 9.19 7.85
N GLU A 13 8.40 10.12 7.04
CA GLU A 13 9.74 10.69 7.26
C GLU A 13 9.85 11.35 8.64
N TYR A 14 8.85 12.13 9.04
CA TYR A 14 8.83 12.81 10.34
C TYR A 14 8.47 11.84 11.47
N LEU A 15 7.48 10.97 11.25
CA LEU A 15 6.98 10.05 12.27
C LEU A 15 8.03 9.00 12.68
N ALA A 16 8.93 8.62 11.76
CA ALA A 16 10.03 7.70 12.05
C ALA A 16 11.04 8.25 13.06
N HIS A 17 11.04 9.55 13.34
CA HIS A 17 11.90 10.19 14.33
C HIS A 17 11.22 10.44 15.68
N ILE A 18 9.92 10.13 15.82
CA ILE A 18 9.18 10.34 17.07
C ILE A 18 9.28 9.05 17.91
N PRO A 19 9.98 9.06 19.08
CA PRO A 19 10.25 7.83 19.84
C PRO A 19 8.99 7.06 20.25
N SER A 20 7.92 7.75 20.63
CA SER A 20 6.66 7.12 21.02
C SER A 20 5.94 6.43 19.85
N VAL A 21 6.10 6.93 18.62
CA VAL A 21 5.56 6.30 17.41
C VAL A 21 6.35 5.04 17.08
N VAL A 22 7.68 5.13 17.10
CA VAL A 22 8.58 4.01 16.84
C VAL A 22 8.34 2.88 17.85
N GLU A 23 8.23 3.22 19.15
CA GLU A 23 7.94 2.25 20.20
C GLU A 23 6.56 1.59 20.04
N LEU A 24 5.53 2.36 19.66
CA LEU A 24 4.20 1.83 19.39
C LEU A 24 4.23 0.83 18.24
N VAL A 25 4.90 1.18 17.13
CA VAL A 25 5.03 0.30 15.96
C VAL A 25 5.79 -0.98 16.31
N ALA A 26 6.91 -0.86 17.02
CA ALA A 26 7.69 -2.01 17.47
C ALA A 26 6.85 -2.96 18.33
N LYS A 27 6.13 -2.44 19.33
CA LYS A 27 5.22 -3.22 20.18
C LYS A 27 4.11 -3.90 19.38
N PHE A 28 3.55 -3.20 18.39
CA PHE A 28 2.47 -3.75 17.56
C PHE A 28 2.97 -4.93 16.71
N VAL A 29 4.10 -4.76 16.03
CA VAL A 29 4.68 -5.81 15.17
C VAL A 29 5.08 -7.03 16.00
N ASN A 30 5.72 -6.81 17.15
CA ASN A 30 6.14 -7.90 18.06
C ASN A 30 4.97 -8.62 18.74
N SER A 31 3.78 -8.02 18.77
CA SER A 31 2.57 -8.68 19.27
C SER A 31 1.97 -9.71 18.28
N GLY A 32 2.52 -9.82 17.07
CA GLY A 32 2.05 -10.73 16.03
C GLY A 32 0.76 -10.30 15.34
N LYS A 33 0.26 -9.09 15.63
CA LYS A 33 -0.96 -8.53 15.01
C LYS A 33 -0.71 -8.09 13.58
N GLU A 34 -1.79 -7.98 12.81
CA GLU A 34 -1.74 -7.68 11.39
C GLU A 34 -1.29 -6.24 11.10
N ILE A 35 -0.37 -6.09 10.15
CA ILE A 35 0.20 -4.83 9.71
C ILE A 35 0.01 -4.69 8.21
N ALA A 36 -0.60 -3.60 7.78
CA ALA A 36 -0.55 -3.16 6.39
C ALA A 36 0.31 -1.91 6.29
N CYS A 37 1.30 -1.91 5.39
CA CYS A 37 2.21 -0.79 5.21
C CYS A 37 2.41 -0.49 3.74
N ILE A 38 2.37 0.79 3.37
CA ILE A 38 2.37 1.19 1.96
C ILE A 38 3.33 2.33 1.69
N CYS A 39 3.98 2.29 0.52
CA CYS A 39 4.80 3.38 0.00
C CYS A 39 5.92 3.75 0.99
N HIS A 40 5.94 4.97 1.54
CA HIS A 40 6.94 5.44 2.49
C HIS A 40 6.66 5.06 3.95
N GLY A 41 5.52 4.46 4.28
CA GLY A 41 5.22 4.00 5.64
C GLY A 41 6.31 3.08 6.22
N HIS A 42 7.02 2.39 5.33
CA HIS A 42 8.14 1.50 5.62
C HIS A 42 9.31 2.18 6.34
N LEU A 43 9.46 3.50 6.22
CA LEU A 43 10.48 4.24 6.98
C LEU A 43 10.27 4.09 8.50
N ILE A 44 9.01 4.03 8.95
CA ILE A 44 8.69 3.84 10.37
C ILE A 44 9.02 2.41 10.81
N LEU A 45 8.73 1.41 9.96
CA LEU A 45 9.07 0.02 10.24
C LEU A 45 10.60 -0.19 10.31
N ALA A 46 11.35 0.45 9.40
CA ALA A 46 12.80 0.41 9.41
C ALA A 46 13.36 1.08 10.68
N ALA A 47 12.85 2.26 11.04
CA ALA A 47 13.25 2.95 12.28
C ALA A 47 12.91 2.16 13.55
N ALA A 48 11.84 1.36 13.53
CA ALA A 48 11.46 0.47 14.62
C ALA A 48 12.30 -0.81 14.69
N GLY A 49 13.18 -1.08 13.72
CA GLY A 49 14.05 -2.25 13.70
C GLY A 49 13.28 -3.57 13.53
N VAL A 50 12.08 -3.54 12.94
CA VAL A 50 11.17 -4.71 12.86
C VAL A 50 11.09 -5.34 11.47
N VAL A 51 11.94 -4.90 10.54
CA VAL A 51 12.01 -5.41 9.17
C VAL A 51 13.16 -6.39 8.93
N GLU A 52 14.02 -6.61 9.92
CA GLU A 52 15.16 -7.54 9.82
C GLU A 52 14.66 -8.97 9.52
N GLY A 53 15.18 -9.58 8.45
CA GLY A 53 14.79 -10.90 7.98
C GLY A 53 13.38 -11.00 7.37
N ARG A 54 12.64 -9.89 7.30
CA ARG A 54 11.28 -9.85 6.74
C ARG A 54 11.31 -9.66 5.23
N THR A 55 10.37 -10.29 4.54
CA THR A 55 10.20 -10.11 3.09
C THR A 55 9.17 -9.03 2.79
N CYS A 56 9.57 -7.96 2.11
CA CYS A 56 8.65 -6.85 1.82
C CYS A 56 9.01 -6.09 0.53
N THR A 57 8.02 -5.38 0.00
CA THR A 57 8.19 -4.36 -1.04
C THR A 57 7.82 -2.97 -0.48
N ALA A 58 8.22 -1.90 -1.16
CA ALA A 58 7.89 -0.53 -0.79
C ALA A 58 8.02 0.40 -2.00
N TYR A 59 7.77 1.70 -1.81
CA TYR A 59 8.08 2.66 -2.88
C TYR A 59 9.57 2.59 -3.22
N PRO A 60 9.98 2.53 -4.51
CA PRO A 60 11.35 2.15 -4.88
C PRO A 60 12.49 2.96 -4.20
N PRO A 61 12.38 4.29 -4.00
CA PRO A 61 13.36 5.06 -3.23
C PRO A 61 13.59 4.61 -1.78
N VAL A 62 12.67 3.85 -1.19
CA VAL A 62 12.79 3.32 0.19
C VAL A 62 13.63 2.03 0.22
N LYS A 63 13.88 1.40 -0.94
CA LYS A 63 14.68 0.16 -1.07
C LYS A 63 16.01 0.19 -0.32
N PRO A 64 16.87 1.23 -0.45
CA PRO A 64 18.17 1.24 0.24
C PRO A 64 18.03 1.19 1.75
N VAL A 65 17.02 1.88 2.31
CA VAL A 65 16.76 1.90 3.75
C VAL A 65 16.33 0.52 4.24
N LEU A 66 15.44 -0.15 3.51
CA LEU A 66 14.96 -1.49 3.88
C LEU A 66 16.06 -2.54 3.80
N ILE A 67 16.89 -2.50 2.76
CA ILE A 67 18.05 -3.41 2.64
C ILE A 67 19.04 -3.16 3.78
N ALA A 68 19.35 -1.89 4.09
CA ALA A 68 20.25 -1.54 5.19
C ALA A 68 19.69 -1.97 6.56
N ALA A 69 18.37 -2.01 6.72
CA ALA A 69 17.68 -2.49 7.91
C ALA A 69 17.51 -4.03 7.94
N GLY A 70 18.10 -4.76 6.99
CA GLY A 70 18.12 -6.23 6.98
C GLY A 70 16.90 -6.90 6.36
N ALA A 71 16.03 -6.17 5.64
CA ALA A 71 14.88 -6.74 4.96
C ALA A 71 15.27 -7.50 3.69
N HIS A 72 14.51 -8.55 3.37
CA HIS A 72 14.52 -9.22 2.08
C HIS A 72 13.65 -8.44 1.08
N TRP A 73 14.31 -7.61 0.27
CA TRP A 73 13.65 -6.75 -0.70
C TRP A 73 13.03 -7.55 -1.85
N VAL A 74 11.75 -7.28 -2.12
CA VAL A 74 11.04 -7.73 -3.32
C VAL A 74 10.90 -6.56 -4.28
N GLU A 75 11.50 -6.68 -5.46
CA GLU A 75 11.31 -5.73 -6.54
C GLU A 75 9.85 -5.78 -7.03
N PRO A 76 9.11 -4.66 -7.01
CA PRO A 76 7.73 -4.67 -7.44
C PRO A 76 7.64 -4.75 -8.98
N ASP A 77 7.13 -5.86 -9.51
CA ASP A 77 6.87 -6.04 -10.95
C ASP A 77 5.95 -4.95 -11.51
N THR A 78 5.00 -4.48 -10.70
CA THR A 78 4.16 -3.31 -10.99
C THR A 78 3.99 -2.47 -9.73
N MET A 79 3.54 -1.22 -9.88
CA MET A 79 3.21 -0.38 -8.72
C MET A 79 2.00 -0.91 -7.92
N SER A 80 1.26 -1.88 -8.45
CA SER A 80 0.18 -2.57 -7.73
C SER A 80 0.62 -3.84 -6.98
N THR A 81 1.90 -4.22 -7.03
CA THR A 81 2.42 -5.42 -6.37
C THR A 81 2.09 -5.40 -4.87
N THR A 82 1.64 -6.54 -4.33
CA THR A 82 1.42 -6.73 -2.90
C THR A 82 2.24 -7.93 -2.42
N VAL A 83 2.98 -7.75 -1.33
CA VAL A 83 3.81 -8.79 -0.70
C VAL A 83 3.26 -9.08 0.69
N VAL A 84 3.10 -10.35 1.01
CA VAL A 84 2.65 -10.83 2.32
C VAL A 84 3.75 -11.69 2.92
N ASP A 85 4.20 -11.35 4.12
CA ASP A 85 5.15 -12.11 4.91
C ASP A 85 4.64 -12.22 6.35
N GLY A 86 4.05 -13.37 6.71
CA GLY A 86 3.39 -13.55 7.99
C GLY A 86 2.31 -12.48 8.23
N ASN A 87 2.46 -11.71 9.32
CA ASN A 87 1.55 -10.62 9.70
C ASN A 87 1.85 -9.26 9.03
N LEU A 88 2.81 -9.21 8.09
CA LEU A 88 3.20 -7.97 7.40
C LEU A 88 2.75 -8.01 5.94
N ILE A 89 1.92 -7.06 5.54
CA ILE A 89 1.38 -6.93 4.19
C ILE A 89 1.83 -5.58 3.63
N THR A 90 2.49 -5.59 2.48
CA THR A 90 3.18 -4.41 1.94
C THR A 90 2.88 -4.15 0.48
N ALA A 91 2.83 -2.87 0.09
CA ALA A 91 2.65 -2.44 -1.30
C ALA A 91 3.48 -1.17 -1.61
N PRO A 92 3.90 -0.95 -2.86
CA PRO A 92 4.82 0.14 -3.20
C PRO A 92 4.10 1.49 -3.38
N THR A 93 2.85 1.50 -3.83
CA THR A 93 2.05 2.72 -3.99
C THR A 93 0.59 2.44 -3.70
N TYR A 94 -0.24 3.49 -3.71
CA TYR A 94 -1.70 3.39 -3.64
C TYR A 94 -2.29 2.46 -4.71
N GLU A 95 -1.51 2.14 -5.74
CA GLU A 95 -1.95 1.26 -6.78
C GLU A 95 -2.25 -0.17 -6.31
N GLY A 96 -1.56 -0.60 -5.26
CA GLY A 96 -1.78 -1.89 -4.63
C GLY A 96 -2.97 -1.92 -3.67
N HIS A 97 -3.68 -0.81 -3.45
CA HIS A 97 -4.76 -0.74 -2.46
C HIS A 97 -5.80 -1.86 -2.57
N PRO A 98 -6.31 -2.25 -3.76
CA PRO A 98 -7.30 -3.31 -3.85
C PRO A 98 -6.83 -4.64 -3.23
N GLU A 99 -5.63 -5.08 -3.59
CA GLU A 99 -5.05 -6.32 -3.09
C GLU A 99 -4.56 -6.19 -1.64
N LEU A 100 -3.91 -5.08 -1.29
CA LEU A 100 -3.47 -4.78 0.07
C LEU A 100 -4.64 -4.83 1.08
N LEU A 101 -5.75 -4.16 0.76
CA LEU A 101 -6.96 -4.16 1.60
C LEU A 101 -7.59 -5.55 1.64
N ARG A 102 -7.66 -6.27 0.52
CA ARG A 102 -8.20 -7.63 0.47
C ARG A 102 -7.41 -8.57 1.39
N HIS A 103 -6.09 -8.48 1.35
CA HIS A 103 -5.20 -9.26 2.23
C HIS A 103 -5.37 -8.85 3.70
N PHE A 104 -5.42 -7.55 4.00
CA PHE A 104 -5.56 -7.06 5.36
C PHE A 104 -6.91 -7.46 5.99
N VAL A 105 -8.02 -7.32 5.25
CA VAL A 105 -9.34 -7.80 5.70
C VAL A 105 -9.33 -9.29 5.98
N LYS A 106 -8.73 -10.09 5.09
CA LYS A 106 -8.60 -11.54 5.29
C LYS A 106 -7.77 -11.87 6.54
N ALA A 107 -6.67 -11.15 6.75
CA ALA A 107 -5.79 -11.36 7.89
C ALA A 107 -6.49 -11.04 9.23
N LEU A 108 -7.38 -10.04 9.24
CA LEU A 108 -8.25 -9.72 10.37
C LEU A 108 -9.42 -10.71 10.57
N GLY A 109 -9.48 -11.81 9.81
CA GLY A 109 -10.55 -12.81 9.89
C GLY A 109 -11.82 -12.45 9.10
N GLY A 110 -11.78 -11.38 8.31
CA GLY A 110 -12.89 -10.97 7.45
C GLY A 110 -13.09 -11.90 6.26
N LYS A 111 -14.35 -12.14 5.90
CA LYS A 111 -14.73 -12.90 4.70
C LYS A 111 -15.54 -12.03 3.76
N ILE A 112 -15.06 -11.87 2.53
CA ILE A 112 -15.78 -11.17 1.46
C ILE A 112 -16.51 -12.23 0.62
N SER A 113 -17.82 -12.04 0.41
CA SER A 113 -18.67 -12.93 -0.39
C SER A 113 -19.50 -12.15 -1.39
N GLY A 114 -19.83 -12.76 -2.53
CA GLY A 114 -20.65 -12.12 -3.56
C GLY A 114 -19.95 -11.00 -4.33
N SER A 115 -18.61 -10.98 -4.34
CA SER A 115 -17.78 -9.95 -4.98
C SER A 115 -17.68 -10.06 -6.51
N ASP A 116 -18.20 -11.13 -7.11
CA ASP A 116 -18.27 -11.28 -8.57
C ASP A 116 -19.40 -10.41 -9.14
N LYS A 117 -19.10 -9.10 -9.20
CA LYS A 117 -19.99 -8.03 -9.68
C LYS A 117 -19.19 -7.13 -10.60
N LYS A 118 -19.83 -6.63 -11.65
CA LYS A 118 -19.27 -5.60 -12.53
C LYS A 118 -19.92 -4.27 -12.17
N ILE A 119 -19.09 -3.26 -11.94
CA ILE A 119 -19.52 -1.90 -11.59
C ILE A 119 -19.01 -0.95 -12.68
N LEU A 120 -19.90 -0.12 -13.22
CA LEU A 120 -19.56 0.93 -14.19
C LEU A 120 -19.47 2.26 -13.45
N PHE A 121 -18.34 2.95 -13.59
CA PHE A 121 -18.15 4.32 -13.12
C PHE A 121 -18.29 5.29 -14.30
N ILE A 122 -19.13 6.32 -14.17
CA ILE A 122 -19.25 7.41 -15.13
C ILE A 122 -18.59 8.64 -14.52
N CYS A 123 -17.48 9.09 -15.12
CA CYS A 123 -16.63 10.15 -14.57
C CYS A 123 -16.61 11.38 -15.50
N GLY A 124 -16.54 12.58 -14.94
CA GLY A 124 -16.45 13.85 -15.67
C GLY A 124 -15.20 14.65 -15.28
N VAL A 125 -14.87 15.68 -16.09
CA VAL A 125 -13.60 16.44 -16.00
C VAL A 125 -13.44 17.18 -14.66
N THR A 126 -14.54 17.54 -13.99
CA THR A 126 -14.56 18.15 -12.65
C THR A 126 -14.70 17.15 -11.52
N CYS A 127 -14.42 15.85 -11.75
CA CYS A 127 -14.27 14.90 -10.67
C CYS A 127 -12.97 15.21 -9.91
N TYR A 128 -12.99 16.31 -9.16
CA TYR A 128 -12.01 16.63 -8.14
C TYR A 128 -11.87 15.40 -7.27
N TYR A 129 -10.67 14.82 -7.25
CA TYR A 129 -10.23 13.65 -6.48
C TYR A 129 -10.32 12.24 -7.10
N LEU A 130 -10.85 12.03 -8.32
CA LEU A 130 -10.67 10.71 -8.97
C LEU A 130 -9.26 10.45 -9.51
N TYR A 131 -8.38 11.47 -9.50
CA TYR A 131 -6.97 11.35 -9.88
C TYR A 131 -6.07 10.62 -8.87
N THR A 132 -6.64 9.95 -7.85
CA THR A 132 -5.81 9.12 -6.94
C THR A 132 -6.21 7.65 -6.80
N ASN A 133 -7.46 7.17 -6.99
CA ASN A 133 -7.77 5.75 -6.70
C ASN A 133 -9.10 5.20 -7.30
N ILE A 134 -9.28 5.17 -8.63
CA ILE A 134 -10.14 4.13 -9.22
C ILE A 134 -9.32 3.32 -10.23
N TYR A 135 -8.94 2.13 -9.78
CA TYR A 135 -8.32 1.05 -10.55
C TYR A 135 -9.25 0.60 -11.67
N VAL A 136 -8.98 1.02 -12.91
CA VAL A 136 -9.41 0.24 -14.07
C VAL A 136 -8.39 -0.89 -14.21
N ALA A 137 -8.74 -2.09 -13.73
CA ALA A 137 -7.89 -3.27 -13.88
C ALA A 137 -7.51 -3.49 -15.37
N PRO A 138 -6.28 -3.95 -15.68
CA PRO A 138 -5.79 -4.09 -17.05
C PRO A 138 -6.53 -5.12 -17.91
N THR A 139 -7.55 -5.80 -17.38
CA THR A 139 -8.49 -6.64 -18.14
C THR A 139 -9.70 -5.87 -18.70
N LEU A 140 -9.88 -4.59 -18.37
CA LEU A 140 -10.92 -3.75 -18.97
C LEU A 140 -10.36 -3.04 -20.23
N LYS A 141 -10.47 -3.69 -21.38
CA LYS A 141 -10.46 -2.96 -22.66
C LYS A 141 -11.76 -2.17 -22.76
N ILE A 142 -11.67 -0.85 -22.67
CA ILE A 142 -12.75 0.04 -23.10
C ILE A 142 -12.54 0.29 -24.58
N GLU A 143 -13.23 -0.45 -25.44
CA GLU A 143 -13.35 -0.09 -26.86
C GLU A 143 -14.41 1.02 -26.97
N GLY A 144 -14.02 2.18 -27.53
CA GLY A 144 -14.99 3.20 -27.97
C GLY A 144 -14.87 4.62 -27.38
N VAL A 145 -13.77 4.99 -26.71
CA VAL A 145 -13.57 6.41 -26.33
C VAL A 145 -12.74 7.10 -27.41
N SER A 146 -13.39 7.91 -28.26
CA SER A 146 -12.68 8.91 -29.06
C SER A 146 -12.16 10.00 -28.14
N GLU A 147 -10.85 10.28 -28.20
CA GLU A 147 -10.24 11.41 -27.48
C GLU A 147 -10.97 12.72 -27.85
N CYS A 148 -11.39 13.46 -26.82
CA CYS A 148 -11.86 14.83 -26.98
C CYS A 148 -10.64 15.75 -26.90
N PRO A 149 -10.33 16.55 -27.93
CA PRO A 149 -9.13 17.36 -27.95
C PRO A 149 -9.32 18.57 -27.02
N THR A 150 -8.63 18.58 -25.89
CA THR A 150 -8.50 19.81 -25.08
C THR A 150 -7.20 20.51 -25.45
N HIS A 151 -7.29 21.45 -26.39
CA HIS A 151 -6.30 22.51 -26.57
C HIS A 151 -6.56 23.70 -25.64
N MET A 152 -5.45 24.34 -25.26
CA MET A 152 -5.28 25.75 -24.88
C MET A 152 -5.80 26.23 -23.51
N SER A 153 -4.85 26.37 -22.58
CA SER A 153 -4.35 27.69 -22.14
C SER A 153 -3.04 27.53 -21.39
#